data_AF-A0A2V5J4T9-F1
#
_entry.id   AF-A0A2V5J4T9-F1
#
_cell.length_a   1.000
_cell.length_b   1.000
_cell.length_c   1.000
_cell.angle_alpha   90.00
_cell.angle_beta   90.00
_cell.angle_gamma   90.00
#
_symmetry.space_group_name_H-M   'P 1'
#
loop_
_entity.id
_entity.type
_entity.pdbx_description
1 polymer ?
#
loop_
_entity_poly.entity_id
_entity_poly.type
_entity_poly.pdbx_seq_one_letter_code
_entity_poly.pdbx_strand_id
1 'polypeptide(L)'
;MIFSSGERGFTAKDVVDCALVRGEIDPLWKEFLRVAECDRLANERELESDDSALDSAAIAFRYKHDLITAEETERWLEDRGVSLAEFSDYFARQYWGRSYSGTLDPPKSSYET
;
A
#
# COMPACT_ATOMS: atom_id res chain seq x y z
N MET A 1 6.70 15.27 14.28
CA MET A 1 5.43 15.99 14.54
C MET A 1 4.74 16.17 13.20
N ILE A 2 3.45 15.82 13.06
CA ILE A 2 2.71 15.95 11.79
C ILE A 2 1.86 17.23 11.79
N PHE A 3 1.18 17.54 12.90
CA PHE A 3 0.41 18.77 13.07
C PHE A 3 0.32 19.15 14.55
N SER A 4 -0.19 20.35 14.84
CA SER A 4 -0.46 20.83 16.19
C SER A 4 -1.86 21.41 16.31
N SER A 5 -2.39 21.41 17.54
CA SER A 5 -3.61 22.11 17.92
C SER A 5 -3.38 22.81 19.25
N GLY A 6 -3.35 24.16 19.22
CA GLY A 6 -2.89 24.96 20.35
C GLY A 6 -1.44 24.61 20.72
N GLU A 7 -1.21 24.30 21.99
CA GLU A 7 0.11 23.92 22.51
C GLU A 7 0.43 22.42 22.33
N ARG A 8 -0.53 21.61 21.86
CA ARG A 8 -0.33 20.16 21.73
C ARG A 8 0.13 19.81 20.32
N GLY A 9 1.30 19.19 20.22
CA GLY A 9 1.77 18.52 19.00
C GLY A 9 1.25 17.09 18.90
N PHE A 10 1.00 16.63 17.67
CA PHE A 10 0.59 15.26 17.36
C PHE A 10 1.61 14.59 16.45
N THR A 11 1.93 13.34 16.76
CA THR A 11 2.83 12.48 16.00
C THR A 11 2.05 11.52 15.10
N ALA A 12 2.77 10.81 14.22
CA ALA A 12 2.18 9.72 13.45
C ALA A 12 1.56 8.66 14.37
N LYS A 13 2.25 8.34 15.47
CA LYS A 13 1.76 7.38 16.46
C LYS A 13 0.43 7.83 17.07
N ASP A 14 0.30 9.10 17.46
CA ASP A 14 -0.96 9.60 18.03
C ASP A 14 -2.13 9.45 17.06
N VAL A 15 -1.89 9.63 15.76
CA VAL A 15 -2.91 9.45 14.72
C VAL A 15 -3.29 7.97 14.56
N VAL A 16 -2.30 7.09 14.51
CA VAL A 16 -2.52 5.63 14.40
C VAL A 16 -3.22 5.08 15.64
N ASP A 17 -2.78 5.46 16.84
CA ASP A 17 -3.39 5.06 18.11
C ASP A 17 -4.85 5.53 18.18
N CYS A 18 -5.17 6.72 17.65
CA CYS A 18 -6.54 7.21 17.58
C CYS A 18 -7.41 6.42 16.60
N ALA A 19 -6.89 6.12 15.40
CA ALA A 19 -7.55 5.28 14.41
C ALA A 19 -7.80 3.86 14.94
N LEU A 20 -6.85 3.33 15.71
CA LEU A 20 -6.97 2.05 16.40
C LEU A 20 -8.14 2.06 17.40
N VAL A 21 -8.19 3.04 18.30
CA VAL A 21 -9.28 3.15 19.30
C VAL A 21 -10.66 3.28 18.63
N ARG A 22 -10.72 3.85 17.42
CA ARG A 22 -11.95 3.98 16.64
C ARG A 22 -12.31 2.75 15.81
N GLY A 23 -11.44 1.72 15.77
CA GLY A 23 -11.63 0.53 14.94
C GLY A 23 -11.42 0.77 13.44
N GLU A 24 -10.77 1.87 13.06
CA GLU A 24 -10.50 2.22 11.66
C GLU A 24 -9.37 1.36 11.05
N ILE A 25 -8.52 0.77 11.89
CA ILE A 25 -7.40 -0.09 11.46
C ILE A 25 -7.88 -1.48 11.03
N ASP A 26 -8.88 -2.05 11.69
CA ASP A 26 -9.40 -3.40 11.39
C ASP A 26 -9.80 -3.63 9.92
N PRO A 27 -10.60 -2.76 9.27
CA PRO A 27 -10.93 -2.95 7.86
C PRO A 27 -9.72 -2.80 6.95
N LEU A 28 -8.79 -1.88 7.26
CA LEU A 28 -7.56 -1.69 6.50
C LEU A 28 -6.64 -2.92 6.60
N TRP A 29 -6.55 -3.51 7.80
CA TRP A 29 -5.78 -4.72 8.05
C TRP A 29 -6.36 -5.93 7.32
N LYS A 30 -7.68 -6.12 7.37
CA LYS A 30 -8.35 -7.20 6.64
C LYS A 30 -8.12 -7.09 5.13
N GLU A 31 -8.19 -5.87 4.59
CA GLU A 31 -7.93 -5.63 3.19
C GLU A 31 -6.46 -5.90 2.83
N PHE A 32 -5.52 -5.46 3.66
CA PHE A 32 -4.10 -5.75 3.50
C PHE A 32 -3.82 -7.26 3.42
N LEU A 33 -4.36 -8.04 4.37
CA LEU A 33 -4.19 -9.50 4.38
C LEU A 33 -4.81 -10.16 3.15
N ARG A 34 -5.99 -9.71 2.73
CA ARG A 34 -6.66 -10.21 1.53
C ARG A 34 -5.83 -9.95 0.27
N VAL A 35 -5.31 -8.73 0.11
CA VAL A 35 -4.49 -8.35 -1.05
C VAL A 35 -3.16 -9.10 -1.06
N ALA A 36 -2.50 -9.24 0.09
CA ALA A 36 -1.29 -10.03 0.23
C ALA A 36 -1.52 -11.51 -0.14
N GLU A 37 -2.68 -12.06 0.23
CA GLU A 37 -3.05 -13.43 -0.12
C GLU A 37 -3.32 -13.60 -1.63
N CYS A 38 -3.98 -12.62 -2.27
CA CYS A 38 -4.14 -12.61 -3.73
C CYS A 38 -2.77 -12.64 -4.44
N ASP A 39 -1.84 -11.78 -4.00
CA ASP A 39 -0.49 -11.69 -4.56
C ASP A 39 0.29 -13.00 -4.36
N ARG A 40 0.27 -13.58 -3.15
CA ARG A 40 0.90 -14.87 -2.86
C ARG A 40 0.37 -15.97 -3.79
N LEU A 41 -0.95 -16.10 -3.91
CA LEU A 41 -1.58 -17.14 -4.73
C LEU A 41 -1.38 -16.94 -6.23
N ALA A 42 -1.29 -15.69 -6.70
CA ALA A 42 -0.97 -15.39 -8.09
C ALA A 42 0.47 -15.79 -8.42
N ASN A 43 1.42 -15.44 -7.55
CA ASN A 43 2.82 -15.83 -7.68
C ASN A 43 3.00 -17.36 -7.64
N GLU A 44 2.34 -18.07 -6.72
CA GLU A 44 2.40 -19.54 -6.63
C GLU A 44 1.86 -20.26 -7.85
N ARG A 45 0.94 -19.63 -8.58
CA ARG A 45 0.35 -20.15 -9.81
C ARG A 45 1.05 -19.63 -11.07
N GLU A 46 2.12 -18.86 -10.89
CA GLU A 46 2.88 -18.24 -11.98
C GLU A 46 1.97 -17.45 -12.94
N LEU A 47 0.97 -16.76 -12.39
CA LEU A 47 0.07 -15.94 -13.19
C LEU A 47 0.80 -14.68 -13.68
N GLU A 48 0.62 -14.36 -14.95
CA GLU A 48 1.15 -13.13 -15.52
C GLU A 48 0.20 -11.95 -15.24
N SER A 49 0.76 -10.87 -14.70
CA SER A 49 0.05 -9.59 -14.58
C SER A 49 -0.06 -8.90 -15.93
N ASP A 50 -1.07 -8.04 -16.07
CA ASP A 50 -1.14 -7.13 -17.20
C ASP A 50 -0.18 -5.96 -16.99
N ASP A 51 1.00 -6.01 -17.62
CA ASP A 51 2.02 -4.97 -17.54
C ASP A 51 1.48 -3.59 -17.95
N SER A 52 0.56 -3.52 -18.91
CA SER A 52 -0.07 -2.26 -19.32
C SER A 52 -0.94 -1.67 -18.21
N ALA A 53 -1.62 -2.52 -17.44
CA ALA A 53 -2.39 -2.11 -16.28
C ALA A 53 -1.49 -1.60 -15.14
N LEU A 54 -0.34 -2.26 -14.91
CA LEU A 54 0.64 -1.83 -13.91
C LEU A 54 1.28 -0.48 -14.27
N ASP A 55 1.71 -0.31 -15.52
CA ASP A 55 2.26 0.95 -16.02
C ASP A 55 1.24 2.08 -15.92
N SER A 56 -0.01 1.81 -16.31
CA SER A 56 -1.09 2.78 -16.20
C SER A 56 -1.35 3.21 -14.75
N ALA A 57 -1.29 2.27 -13.80
CA ALA A 57 -1.44 2.55 -12.38
C ALA A 57 -0.28 3.38 -11.82
N ALA A 58 0.96 3.06 -12.21
CA ALA A 58 2.15 3.81 -11.82
C ALA A 58 2.13 5.24 -12.39
N ILE A 59 1.70 5.42 -13.64
CA ILE A 59 1.53 6.74 -14.27
C ILE A 59 0.46 7.54 -13.53
N ALA A 60 -0.72 6.96 -13.26
CA ALA A 60 -1.80 7.63 -12.53
C ALA A 60 -1.36 8.05 -11.12
N PHE A 61 -0.57 7.21 -10.44
CA PHE A 61 0.04 7.55 -9.16
C PHE A 61 0.96 8.76 -9.29
N ARG A 62 1.89 8.74 -10.25
CA ARG A 62 2.82 9.85 -10.49
C ARG A 62 2.09 11.16 -10.74
N TYR A 63 1.05 11.16 -11.58
CA TYR A 63 0.22 12.36 -11.80
C TYR A 63 -0.48 12.86 -10.53
N LYS A 64 -1.04 11.96 -9.72
CA LYS A 64 -1.71 12.32 -8.45
C LYS A 64 -0.73 12.97 -7.46
N HIS A 65 0.53 12.60 -7.53
CA HIS A 65 1.59 13.06 -6.63
C HIS A 65 2.50 14.13 -7.25
N ASP A 66 2.15 14.64 -8.44
CA ASP A 66 2.92 15.65 -9.20
C ASP A 66 4.37 15.22 -9.50
N LEU A 67 4.58 13.93 -9.75
CA LEU A 67 5.88 13.31 -10.04
C LEU A 67 6.07 13.20 -11.56
N ILE A 68 6.49 14.29 -12.18
CA ILE A 68 6.52 14.44 -13.65
C ILE A 68 7.69 13.66 -14.26
N THR A 69 8.81 13.54 -13.55
CA THR A 69 10.04 12.91 -14.03
C THR A 69 10.37 11.62 -13.25
N ALA A 70 11.26 10.81 -13.82
CA ALA A 70 11.80 9.63 -13.13
C ALA A 70 12.62 10.04 -11.90
N GLU A 71 13.46 11.06 -12.01
CA GLU A 71 14.29 11.56 -10.91
C GLU A 71 13.46 12.10 -9.73
N GLU A 72 12.34 12.79 -9.99
CA GLU A 72 11.40 13.20 -8.94
C GLU A 72 10.76 11.99 -8.26
N THR A 73 10.44 10.95 -9.03
CA THR A 73 9.85 9.71 -8.48
C THR A 73 10.87 8.99 -7.59
N GLU A 74 12.10 8.81 -8.05
CA GLU A 74 13.18 8.16 -7.29
C GLU A 74 13.46 8.89 -5.97
N ARG A 75 13.65 10.21 -6.02
CA ARG A 75 13.85 11.02 -4.81
C ARG A 75 12.65 10.97 -3.85
N TRP A 76 11.43 11.00 -4.38
CA TRP A 76 10.22 10.90 -3.56
C TRP A 76 10.13 9.55 -2.82
N LEU A 77 10.57 8.47 -3.47
CA LEU A 77 10.65 7.14 -2.89
C LEU A 77 11.77 7.05 -1.84
N GLU A 78 12.98 7.56 -2.16
CA GLU A 78 14.13 7.59 -1.26
C GLU A 78 13.84 8.36 0.04
N ASP A 79 13.20 9.53 -0.05
CA ASP A 79 12.78 10.34 1.11
C ASP A 79 11.85 9.58 2.08
N ARG A 80 11.21 8.52 1.57
CA ARG A 80 10.29 7.66 2.32
C ARG A 80 10.87 6.30 2.64
N GLY A 81 12.14 6.05 2.28
CA GLY A 81 12.81 4.77 2.47
C GLY A 81 12.19 3.63 1.66
N VAL A 82 11.58 3.93 0.52
CA VAL A 82 10.96 2.96 -0.39
C VAL A 82 11.86 2.79 -1.61
N SER A 83 12.11 1.57 -2.02
CA SER A 83 12.83 1.26 -3.26
C SER A 83 11.89 1.25 -4.47
N LEU A 84 12.45 1.42 -5.67
CA LEU A 84 11.68 1.28 -6.91
C LEU A 84 11.06 -0.12 -7.05
N ALA A 85 11.75 -1.16 -6.56
CA ALA A 85 11.23 -2.52 -6.55
C ALA A 85 9.97 -2.65 -5.66
N GLU A 86 10.03 -2.14 -4.42
CA GLU A 86 8.87 -2.14 -3.52
C GLU A 86 7.70 -1.30 -4.07
N PHE A 87 8.01 -0.23 -4.79
CA PHE A 87 7.00 0.57 -5.50
C PHE A 87 6.31 -0.22 -6.62
N SER A 88 7.06 -0.97 -7.43
CA SER A 88 6.49 -1.86 -8.44
C SER A 88 5.67 -2.99 -7.82
N ASP A 89 6.22 -3.65 -6.78
CA ASP A 89 5.54 -4.71 -6.04
C ASP A 89 4.21 -4.24 -5.44
N TYR A 90 4.14 -2.97 -5.00
CA TYR A 90 2.90 -2.37 -4.51
C TYR A 90 1.82 -2.40 -5.60
N PHE A 91 2.11 -2.02 -6.85
CA PHE A 91 1.11 -2.08 -7.92
C PHE A 91 0.74 -3.51 -8.30
N ALA A 92 1.70 -4.44 -8.32
CA ALA A 92 1.43 -5.85 -8.56
C ALA A 92 0.43 -6.40 -7.51
N ARG A 93 0.67 -6.13 -6.22
CA ARG A 93 -0.25 -6.48 -5.14
C ARG A 93 -1.63 -5.86 -5.34
N GLN A 94 -1.71 -4.57 -5.63
CA GLN A 94 -2.99 -3.89 -5.87
C GLN A 94 -3.73 -4.44 -7.09
N TYR A 95 -3.01 -4.81 -8.15
CA TYR A 95 -3.57 -5.46 -9.32
C TYR A 95 -4.23 -6.78 -8.94
N TRP A 96 -3.50 -7.68 -8.27
CA TRP A 96 -4.04 -8.97 -7.83
C TRP A 96 -5.16 -8.82 -6.83
N GLY A 97 -5.08 -7.83 -5.94
CA GLY A 97 -6.18 -7.46 -5.05
C GLY A 97 -7.50 -7.18 -5.78
N ARG A 98 -7.46 -6.70 -7.03
CA ARG A 98 -8.64 -6.37 -7.84
C ARG A 98 -9.00 -7.45 -8.85
N SER A 99 -8.02 -8.12 -9.45
CA SER A 99 -8.19 -9.02 -10.59
C SER A 99 -8.29 -10.50 -10.18
N TYR A 100 -7.72 -10.89 -9.04
CA TYR A 100 -7.70 -12.28 -8.62
C TYR A 100 -9.10 -12.79 -8.27
N SER A 101 -9.51 -13.87 -8.94
CA SER A 101 -10.85 -14.46 -8.83
C SER A 101 -10.88 -15.84 -8.17
N GLY A 102 -9.73 -16.35 -7.72
CA GLY A 102 -9.64 -17.64 -7.04
C GLY A 102 -10.16 -17.59 -5.60
N THR A 103 -10.33 -18.77 -5.00
CA THR A 103 -10.66 -18.90 -3.58
C THR A 103 -9.51 -18.36 -2.72
N LEU A 104 -9.85 -17.51 -1.76
CA LEU A 104 -8.92 -16.90 -0.80
C LEU A 104 -9.07 -17.57 0.57
N ASP A 105 -7.95 -17.83 1.24
CA ASP A 105 -7.90 -18.15 2.67
C ASP A 105 -6.87 -17.25 3.36
N PRO A 106 -7.18 -15.95 3.55
CA PRO A 106 -6.21 -15.01 4.11
C PRO A 106 -5.78 -15.43 5.52
N PRO A 107 -4.50 -15.27 5.87
CA PRO A 107 -3.99 -15.70 7.17
C PRO A 107 -4.71 -14.99 8.30
N LYS A 108 -4.99 -15.73 9.38
CA LYS A 108 -5.48 -15.12 10.64
C LYS A 108 -4.30 -14.44 11.32
N SER A 109 -4.19 -13.13 11.12
CA SER A 109 -3.14 -12.31 11.73
C SER A 109 -3.74 -11.09 12.41
N SER A 110 -3.08 -10.60 13.45
CA SER A 110 -3.39 -9.36 14.17
C SER A 110 -2.18 -8.44 14.13
N TYR A 111 -2.41 -7.13 14.12
CA TYR A 111 -1.36 -6.15 14.31
C TYR A 111 -1.07 -5.96 15.81
N GLU A 112 0.19 -5.65 16.14
CA GLU A 112 0.60 -5.29 17.49
C GLU A 112 0.33 -3.80 17.75
N THR A 113 0.01 -3.45 19.00
CA THR A 113 -0.40 -2.10 19.43
C THR A 113 0.49 -1.56 20.52
#